data_AF-A0A2P2L4R7-F1
#
_entry.id   AF-A0A2P2L4R7-F1
#
_cell.length_a   1.000
_cell.length_b   1.000
_cell.length_c   1.000
_cell.angle_alpha   90.00
_cell.angle_beta   90.00
_cell.angle_gamma   90.00
#
_symmetry.space_group_name_H-M   'P 1'
#
loop_
_entity.id
_entity.type
_entity.pdbx_description
1 polymer ?
#
loop_
_entity_poly.entity_id
_entity_poly.type
_entity_poly.pdbx_seq_one_letter_code
_entity_poly.pdbx_strand_id
1 'polypeptide(L)'
;MVDAVKVFILHLQLKAFICTGKLLEKPLLHVMSSIPTASGRTHASDLSSASFGSEVSLGSGIPCRIAFSNAGTRDIYLIPVARVTYGKLLLVEKHPFRSQRGVVIAIAPLAGLSPRIDEDHPTWLHLRIREFDPSFAAKKGYKSKAANYAADGRWTIGFSNAEACEAARLVILQETTMQRSSVRSVLAPLLENNFLGNLSDGQNEGDAPTQGV
;
A
#
# COMPACT_ATOMS: atom_id res chain seq x y z
N MET A 1 -5.08 17.24 -2.31
CA MET A 1 -3.90 16.39 -2.03
C MET A 1 -2.93 16.35 -3.21
N VAL A 2 -3.39 16.14 -4.45
CA VAL A 2 -2.53 16.17 -5.65
C VAL A 2 -1.82 17.52 -5.85
N ASP A 3 -2.49 18.64 -5.60
CA ASP A 3 -1.84 19.95 -5.77
C ASP A 3 -0.74 20.21 -4.73
N ALA A 4 -0.93 19.75 -3.49
CA ALA A 4 0.11 19.81 -2.47
C ALA A 4 1.34 18.97 -2.86
N VAL A 5 1.12 17.80 -3.48
CA VAL A 5 2.21 16.96 -4.01
C VAL A 5 2.90 17.67 -5.18
N LYS A 6 2.16 18.28 -6.12
CA LYS A 6 2.73 19.05 -7.23
C LYS A 6 3.58 20.21 -6.74
N VAL A 7 3.06 20.99 -5.77
CA VAL A 7 3.79 22.11 -5.15
C VAL A 7 5.05 21.62 -4.45
N PHE A 8 4.97 20.52 -3.70
CA PHE A 8 6.14 19.91 -3.05
C PHE A 8 7.20 19.47 -4.06
N ILE A 9 6.81 18.78 -5.13
CA ILE A 9 7.74 18.33 -6.19
C ILE A 9 8.36 19.53 -6.92
N LEU A 10 7.57 20.54 -7.27
CA LEU A 10 8.07 21.76 -7.91
C LEU A 10 9.07 22.49 -7.01
N HIS A 11 8.76 22.63 -5.72
CA HIS A 11 9.65 23.25 -4.76
C HIS A 11 10.98 22.49 -4.63
N LEU A 12 10.93 21.16 -4.56
CA LEU A 12 12.11 20.30 -4.53
C LEU A 12 12.98 20.47 -5.80
N GLN A 13 12.35 20.47 -6.97
CA GLN A 13 13.04 20.65 -8.25
C GLN A 13 13.69 22.03 -8.37
N LEU A 14 12.98 23.10 -7.98
CA LEU A 14 13.52 24.46 -7.97
C LEU A 14 14.69 24.59 -7.00
N LYS A 15 14.57 24.03 -5.79
CA LYS A 15 15.66 24.05 -4.80
C LYS A 15 16.90 23.33 -5.32
N ALA A 16 16.73 22.15 -5.93
CA ALA A 16 17.84 21.42 -6.55
C ALA A 16 18.50 22.21 -7.67
N PHE A 17 17.70 22.82 -8.54
CA PHE A 17 18.19 23.63 -9.66
C PHE A 17 18.97 24.86 -9.19
N ILE A 18 18.45 25.60 -8.20
CA ILE A 18 19.12 26.79 -7.65
C ILE A 18 20.47 26.43 -7.03
N CYS A 19 20.55 25.33 -6.28
CA CYS A 19 21.76 25.02 -5.53
C CYS A 19 22.81 24.20 -6.31
N THR A 20 22.41 23.44 -7.33
CA THR A 20 23.33 22.56 -8.09
C THR A 20 23.42 22.90 -9.59
N GLY A 21 22.57 23.81 -10.07
CA GLY A 21 22.43 24.12 -11.50
C GLY A 21 21.78 23.00 -12.33
N LYS A 22 21.35 21.90 -11.71
CA LYS A 22 20.77 20.73 -12.40
C LYS A 22 19.31 20.54 -12.03
N LEU A 23 18.49 20.26 -13.04
CA LEU A 23 17.08 19.92 -12.83
C LEU A 23 16.94 18.47 -12.40
N LEU A 24 16.28 18.23 -11.27
CA LEU A 24 16.01 16.88 -10.79
C LEU A 24 14.80 16.30 -11.53
N GLU A 25 15.02 15.68 -12.69
CA GLU A 25 13.94 15.15 -13.53
C GLU A 25 13.19 13.97 -12.88
N LYS A 26 13.88 13.17 -12.05
CA LYS A 26 13.32 11.96 -11.41
C LYS A 26 13.76 11.81 -9.93
N PRO A 27 13.29 12.69 -9.02
CA PRO A 27 13.69 12.67 -7.61
C PRO A 27 13.44 11.31 -6.93
N LEU A 28 12.31 10.69 -7.27
CA LEU A 28 11.85 9.43 -6.69
C LEU A 28 12.62 8.20 -7.19
N LEU A 29 13.11 8.20 -8.43
CA LEU A 29 13.84 7.03 -8.96
C LEU A 29 15.24 6.92 -8.35
N HIS A 30 15.91 8.05 -8.11
CA HIS A 30 17.22 8.05 -7.47
C HIS A 30 17.13 7.52 -6.04
N VAL A 31 16.11 7.97 -5.30
CA VAL A 31 15.80 7.53 -3.94
C VAL A 31 15.35 6.06 -3.89
N MET A 32 14.60 5.59 -4.89
CA MET A 32 14.21 4.18 -4.98
C MET A 32 15.38 3.25 -5.33
N SER A 33 16.37 3.72 -6.08
CA SER A 33 17.56 2.95 -6.46
C SER A 33 18.51 2.69 -5.29
N SER A 34 18.45 3.49 -4.22
CA SER A 34 19.28 3.34 -3.02
C SER A 34 18.65 2.46 -1.94
N ILE A 35 17.43 1.95 -2.14
CA ILE A 35 16.76 1.09 -1.16
C ILE A 35 17.29 -0.34 -1.31
N PRO A 36 17.92 -0.93 -0.29
CA PRO A 36 18.21 -2.35 -0.30
C PRO A 36 16.89 -3.11 -0.41
N THR A 37 16.77 -4.02 -1.37
CA THR A 37 15.66 -4.97 -1.39
C THR A 37 15.73 -5.77 -0.10
N ALA A 38 14.92 -5.43 0.90
CA ALA A 38 14.79 -6.19 2.13
C ALA A 38 14.24 -7.57 1.78
N SER A 39 15.16 -8.49 1.48
CA SER A 39 14.90 -9.91 1.35
C SER A 39 14.80 -10.45 2.76
N GLY A 40 13.58 -10.73 3.21
CA GLY A 40 13.33 -11.14 4.59
C GLY A 40 11.97 -11.74 4.84
N ARG A 41 11.31 -12.30 3.82
CA ARG A 41 10.20 -13.25 4.00
C ARG A 41 9.95 -13.98 2.68
N THR A 42 10.54 -15.16 2.55
CA THR A 42 10.49 -16.04 1.36
C THR A 42 9.08 -16.51 0.96
N HIS A 43 8.03 -16.15 1.70
CA HIS A 43 6.63 -16.39 1.33
C HIS A 43 5.88 -15.14 0.83
N ALA A 44 6.41 -13.93 1.04
CA ALA A 44 5.73 -12.68 0.66
C ALA A 44 5.92 -12.31 -0.83
N SER A 45 6.93 -12.88 -1.49
CA SER A 45 7.22 -12.64 -2.91
C SER A 45 6.06 -13.06 -3.82
N ASP A 46 5.51 -14.26 -3.62
CA ASP A 46 4.41 -14.81 -4.43
C ASP A 46 3.11 -14.01 -4.24
N LEU A 47 2.88 -13.48 -3.04
CA LEU A 47 1.65 -12.76 -2.71
C LEU A 47 1.67 -11.30 -3.19
N SER A 48 2.86 -10.68 -3.23
CA SER A 48 2.99 -9.27 -3.64
C SER A 48 2.70 -9.05 -5.14
N SER A 49 3.05 -10.02 -5.98
CA SER A 49 2.78 -10.03 -7.42
C SER A 49 1.38 -10.53 -7.77
N ALA A 50 0.61 -11.01 -6.79
CA ALA A 50 -0.71 -11.58 -7.01
C ALA A 50 -1.66 -10.59 -7.69
N SER A 51 -2.40 -11.11 -8.66
CA SER A 51 -3.44 -10.44 -9.44
C SER A 51 -4.77 -11.18 -9.28
N PHE A 52 -5.86 -10.54 -9.69
CA PHE A 52 -7.16 -11.22 -9.74
C PHE A 52 -7.07 -12.50 -10.60
N GLY A 53 -7.61 -13.61 -10.08
CA GLY A 53 -7.57 -14.91 -10.74
C GLY A 53 -6.27 -15.70 -10.57
N SER A 54 -5.22 -15.13 -9.97
CA SER A 54 -3.97 -15.86 -9.71
C SER A 54 -4.12 -16.84 -8.52
N GLU A 55 -3.40 -17.97 -8.59
CA GLU A 55 -3.34 -18.94 -7.51
C GLU A 55 -2.27 -18.51 -6.49
N VAL A 56 -2.65 -18.48 -5.22
CA VAL A 56 -1.78 -18.10 -4.10
C VAL A 56 -1.83 -19.12 -2.97
N SER A 57 -0.77 -19.19 -2.18
CA SER A 57 -0.75 -19.99 -0.95
C SER A 57 -1.68 -19.35 0.10
N LEU A 58 -2.50 -20.17 0.74
CA LEU A 58 -3.38 -19.71 1.82
C LEU A 58 -2.64 -19.42 3.12
N GLY A 59 -1.47 -20.05 3.33
CA GLY A 59 -0.49 -19.70 4.38
C GLY A 59 -1.10 -19.24 5.71
N SER A 60 -0.75 -18.01 6.12
CA SER A 60 -1.26 -17.34 7.33
C SER A 60 -2.55 -16.54 7.09
N GLY A 61 -3.32 -16.87 6.06
CA GLY A 61 -4.56 -16.20 5.74
C GLY A 61 -5.62 -16.45 6.79
N ILE A 62 -6.41 -15.41 7.10
CA ILE A 62 -7.44 -15.49 8.13
C ILE A 62 -8.75 -15.93 7.47
N PRO A 63 -9.35 -17.06 7.88
CA PRO A 63 -10.61 -17.52 7.32
C PRO A 63 -11.74 -16.55 7.68
N CYS A 64 -12.54 -16.18 6.69
CA CYS A 64 -13.63 -15.24 6.80
C CYS A 64 -14.73 -15.54 5.77
N ARG A 65 -15.80 -14.77 5.83
CA ARG A 65 -17.01 -14.97 5.04
C ARG A 65 -17.41 -13.66 4.40
N ILE A 66 -17.79 -13.72 3.13
CA ILE A 66 -18.34 -12.57 2.41
C ILE A 66 -19.70 -12.93 1.84
N ALA A 67 -20.66 -12.03 2.00
CA ALA A 67 -21.96 -12.13 1.36
C ALA A 67 -21.95 -11.30 0.07
N PHE A 68 -22.09 -11.98 -1.07
CA PHE A 68 -22.37 -11.29 -2.34
C PHE A 68 -23.87 -11.30 -2.58
N SER A 69 -24.42 -10.20 -3.07
CA SER A 69 -25.86 -10.00 -3.26
C SER A 69 -26.57 -11.09 -4.09
N ASN A 70 -25.82 -11.90 -4.84
CA ASN A 70 -26.37 -12.82 -5.84
C ASN A 70 -25.99 -14.30 -5.63
N ALA A 71 -25.13 -14.65 -4.65
CA ALA A 71 -24.54 -16.01 -4.59
C ALA A 71 -24.42 -16.62 -3.18
N GLY A 72 -25.10 -16.06 -2.18
CA GLY A 72 -24.99 -16.52 -0.79
C GLY A 72 -23.62 -16.18 -0.17
N THR A 73 -23.38 -16.73 1.02
CA THR A 73 -22.15 -16.50 1.79
C THR A 73 -21.04 -17.43 1.32
N ARG A 74 -19.88 -16.88 0.95
CA ARG A 74 -18.69 -17.67 0.55
C ARG A 74 -17.64 -17.66 1.65
N ASP A 75 -17.03 -18.82 1.88
CA ASP A 75 -15.87 -18.95 2.76
C ASP A 75 -14.60 -18.59 1.98
N ILE A 76 -13.89 -17.59 2.48
CA ILE A 76 -12.73 -16.98 1.83
C ILE A 76 -11.63 -16.75 2.88
N TYR A 77 -10.44 -16.42 2.41
CA TYR A 77 -9.30 -16.09 3.26
C TYR A 77 -8.89 -14.63 3.01
N LEU A 78 -8.65 -13.91 4.09
CA LEU A 78 -8.16 -12.54 4.08
C LEU A 78 -6.64 -12.55 4.31
N ILE A 79 -5.91 -11.95 3.37
CA ILE A 79 -4.43 -11.94 3.39
C ILE A 79 -3.92 -10.52 3.09
N PRO A 80 -3.60 -9.71 4.11
CA PRO A 80 -2.90 -8.44 3.94
C PRO A 80 -1.39 -8.69 3.74
N VAL A 81 -0.80 -7.99 2.77
CA VAL A 81 0.62 -8.09 2.45
C VAL A 81 1.18 -6.72 2.09
N ALA A 82 2.15 -6.24 2.85
CA ALA A 82 2.98 -5.09 2.51
C ALA A 82 4.36 -5.54 2.01
N ARG A 83 4.86 -4.86 0.98
CA ARG A 83 6.21 -5.03 0.44
C ARG A 83 6.78 -3.66 0.07
N VAL A 84 7.81 -3.24 0.80
CA VAL A 84 8.46 -1.94 0.59
C VAL A 84 7.39 -0.84 0.59
N THR A 85 7.19 -0.11 -0.50
CA THR A 85 6.20 0.98 -0.60
C THR A 85 4.81 0.54 -1.05
N TYR A 86 4.66 -0.72 -1.46
CA TYR A 86 3.44 -1.26 -2.00
C TYR A 86 2.74 -2.18 -1.00
N GLY A 87 1.41 -2.24 -1.04
CA GLY A 87 0.66 -3.10 -0.13
C GLY A 87 -0.72 -3.42 -0.68
N LYS A 88 -1.11 -4.69 -0.57
CA LYS A 88 -2.43 -5.20 -0.99
C LYS A 88 -3.08 -6.02 0.11
N LEU A 89 -4.40 -5.92 0.20
CA LEU A 89 -5.27 -6.88 0.86
C LEU A 89 -5.84 -7.80 -0.22
N LEU A 90 -5.64 -9.11 -0.06
CA LEU A 90 -6.17 -10.12 -0.95
C LEU A 90 -7.36 -10.82 -0.26
N LEU A 91 -8.45 -11.01 -1.01
CA LEU A 91 -9.49 -11.97 -0.67
C LEU A 91 -9.33 -13.18 -1.57
N VAL A 92 -9.20 -14.35 -0.96
CA VAL A 92 -8.82 -15.57 -1.64
C VAL A 92 -9.86 -16.65 -1.40
N GLU A 93 -10.42 -17.19 -2.48
CA GLU A 93 -11.32 -18.34 -2.41
C GLU A 93 -10.50 -19.64 -2.39
N LYS A 94 -10.81 -20.55 -1.46
CA LYS A 94 -10.06 -21.80 -1.32
C LYS A 94 -10.24 -22.68 -2.55
N HIS A 95 -9.15 -23.27 -3.02
CA HIS A 95 -9.21 -24.19 -4.16
C HIS A 95 -9.88 -25.51 -3.73
N PRO A 96 -10.87 -26.04 -4.50
CA PRO A 96 -11.66 -27.20 -4.07
C PRO A 96 -10.82 -28.46 -3.84
N PHE A 97 -9.74 -28.62 -4.61
CA PHE A 97 -8.85 -29.79 -4.54
C PHE A 97 -7.53 -29.57 -3.81
N ARG A 98 -7.21 -28.32 -3.41
CA ARG A 98 -5.90 -27.98 -2.83
C ARG A 98 -6.10 -27.23 -1.52
N SER A 99 -5.88 -27.93 -0.41
CA SER A 99 -6.18 -27.40 0.93
C SER A 99 -5.37 -26.17 1.32
N GLN A 100 -4.18 -25.99 0.75
CA GLN A 100 -3.24 -24.90 1.06
C GLN A 100 -3.14 -23.84 -0.04
N ARG A 101 -3.99 -23.89 -1.07
CA ARG A 101 -4.00 -22.93 -2.17
C ARG A 101 -5.39 -22.36 -2.41
N GLY A 102 -5.43 -21.16 -2.95
CA GLY A 102 -6.67 -20.51 -3.33
C GLY A 102 -6.47 -19.53 -4.47
N VAL A 103 -7.58 -19.01 -4.98
CA VAL A 103 -7.61 -18.09 -6.11
C VAL A 103 -8.00 -16.71 -5.61
N VAL A 104 -7.26 -15.69 -6.02
CA VAL A 104 -7.58 -14.30 -5.64
C VAL A 104 -8.86 -13.86 -6.34
N ILE A 105 -9.89 -13.52 -5.56
CA ILE A 105 -11.19 -13.07 -6.07
C ILE A 105 -11.43 -11.58 -5.85
N ALA A 106 -10.64 -10.92 -5.01
CA ALA A 106 -10.70 -9.48 -4.84
C ALA A 106 -9.39 -8.94 -4.30
N ILE A 107 -9.09 -7.68 -4.63
CA ILE A 107 -7.87 -6.98 -4.21
C ILE A 107 -8.26 -5.57 -3.78
N ALA A 108 -7.70 -5.11 -2.67
CA ALA A 108 -7.76 -3.71 -2.26
C ALA A 108 -6.34 -3.19 -1.93
N PRO A 109 -6.00 -1.94 -2.23
CA PRO A 109 -4.74 -1.35 -1.78
C PRO A 109 -4.75 -1.21 -0.25
N LEU A 110 -3.69 -1.65 0.44
CA LEU A 110 -3.58 -1.44 1.90
C LEU A 110 -3.54 0.05 2.25
N ALA A 111 -2.85 0.84 1.41
CA ALA A 111 -2.83 2.29 1.52
C ALA A 111 -4.25 2.86 1.38
N GLY A 112 -4.79 3.34 2.50
CA GLY A 112 -6.12 3.96 2.55
C GLY A 112 -7.22 3.10 3.17
N LEU A 113 -6.94 1.82 3.50
CA LEU A 113 -7.87 1.01 4.26
C LEU A 113 -8.06 1.58 5.67
N SER A 114 -9.31 1.59 6.11
CA SER A 114 -9.68 1.92 7.49
C SER A 114 -10.53 0.78 8.03
N PRO A 115 -9.91 -0.27 8.62
CA PRO A 115 -10.64 -1.37 9.21
C PRO A 115 -11.37 -0.90 10.47
N ARG A 116 -12.68 -1.18 10.54
CA ARG A 116 -13.53 -0.88 11.69
C ARG A 116 -14.40 -2.08 12.01
N ILE A 117 -14.44 -2.49 13.27
CA ILE A 117 -15.40 -3.51 13.71
C ILE A 117 -16.75 -2.84 13.85
N ASP A 118 -17.80 -3.54 13.44
CA ASP A 118 -19.17 -3.09 13.61
C ASP A 118 -19.56 -3.10 15.10
N GLU A 119 -20.26 -2.06 15.56
CA GLU A 119 -20.61 -1.89 16.97
C GLU A 119 -21.69 -2.89 17.42
N ASP A 120 -22.62 -3.22 16.52
CA ASP A 120 -23.74 -4.15 16.79
C ASP A 120 -23.34 -5.61 16.50
N HIS A 121 -22.36 -5.80 15.61
CA HIS A 121 -21.90 -7.10 15.14
C HIS A 121 -20.37 -7.24 15.29
N PRO A 122 -19.86 -7.70 16.45
CA PRO A 122 -18.42 -7.76 16.71
C PRO A 122 -17.66 -8.78 15.85
N THR A 123 -18.37 -9.60 15.08
CA THR A 123 -17.79 -10.52 14.09
C THR A 123 -17.67 -9.91 12.70
N TRP A 124 -18.11 -8.66 12.50
CA TRP A 124 -18.11 -7.99 11.21
C TRP A 124 -17.03 -6.91 11.17
N LEU A 125 -16.24 -6.94 10.10
CA LEU A 125 -15.23 -5.95 9.80
C LEU A 125 -15.64 -5.15 8.58
N HIS A 126 -15.83 -3.85 8.77
CA HIS A 126 -15.99 -2.90 7.70
C HIS A 126 -14.63 -2.43 7.18
N LEU A 127 -14.43 -2.61 5.88
CA LEU A 127 -13.30 -2.07 5.15
C LEU A 127 -13.80 -0.99 4.20
N ARG A 128 -13.37 0.25 4.43
CA ARG A 128 -13.58 1.33 3.47
C ARG A 128 -12.39 1.39 2.53
N ILE A 129 -12.58 0.96 1.29
CA ILE A 129 -11.64 1.18 0.19
C ILE A 129 -11.85 2.61 -0.25
N ARG A 130 -10.96 3.50 0.17
CA ARG A 130 -10.95 4.85 -0.40
C ARG A 130 -10.52 4.72 -1.85
N GLU A 131 -11.41 5.04 -2.78
CA GLU A 131 -10.94 5.49 -4.08
C GLU A 131 -10.05 6.70 -3.82
N PHE A 132 -8.79 6.64 -4.27
CA PHE A 132 -7.89 7.78 -4.22
C PHE A 132 -8.33 8.77 -5.29
N ASP A 133 -9.52 9.35 -5.16
CA ASP A 133 -9.93 10.51 -5.95
C ASP A 133 -9.47 11.78 -5.20
N PRO A 134 -8.47 12.51 -5.74
CA PRO A 134 -7.97 13.74 -5.12
C PRO A 134 -8.98 14.89 -5.06
N SER A 135 -10.19 14.74 -5.61
CA SER A 135 -11.24 15.77 -5.69
C SER A 135 -11.99 16.09 -4.38
N PHE A 136 -11.68 15.39 -3.27
CA PHE A 136 -12.40 15.53 -1.98
C PHE A 136 -12.07 16.82 -1.20
N ALA A 137 -12.37 17.98 -1.77
CA ALA A 137 -12.59 19.23 -1.04
C ALA A 137 -13.47 20.22 -1.83
N ALA A 138 -14.43 19.75 -2.63
CA ALA A 138 -15.51 20.62 -3.12
C ALA A 138 -16.74 19.78 -3.44
N LYS A 139 -17.69 19.72 -2.49
CA LYS A 139 -19.15 19.80 -2.70
C LYS A 139 -19.86 19.36 -1.43
N LYS A 140 -20.10 20.35 -0.56
CA LYS A 140 -21.19 20.30 0.41
C LYS A 140 -22.48 20.45 -0.40
N GLY A 141 -23.36 19.46 -0.32
CA GLY A 141 -24.74 19.58 -0.81
C GLY A 141 -25.08 18.68 -1.99
N TYR A 142 -25.61 17.49 -1.70
CA TYR A 142 -26.95 17.12 -2.15
C TYR A 142 -27.38 15.86 -1.41
N LYS A 143 -28.56 15.89 -0.79
CA LYS A 143 -29.24 14.68 -0.32
C LYS A 143 -29.67 13.90 -1.57
N SER A 144 -28.98 12.81 -1.93
CA SER A 144 -29.52 11.84 -2.86
C SER A 144 -29.94 10.57 -2.11
N LYS A 145 -31.23 10.27 -2.23
CA LYS A 145 -31.84 9.01 -1.79
C LYS A 145 -31.25 7.84 -2.57
N ALA A 146 -31.11 6.70 -1.90
CA ALA A 146 -30.77 5.39 -2.45
C ALA A 146 -29.43 5.31 -3.21
N ALA A 147 -28.32 5.42 -2.47
CA ALA A 147 -27.02 5.06 -3.02
C ALA A 147 -26.87 3.54 -2.99
N ASN A 148 -26.76 2.93 -4.17
CA ASN A 148 -26.40 1.53 -4.36
C ASN A 148 -25.14 1.21 -3.53
N TYR A 149 -25.27 0.34 -2.53
CA TYR A 149 -24.17 -0.07 -1.63
C TYR A 149 -22.92 -0.59 -2.36
N ALA A 150 -23.08 -1.04 -3.61
CA ALA A 150 -21.98 -1.48 -4.47
C ALA A 150 -21.03 -0.36 -4.93
N ALA A 151 -21.45 0.91 -4.88
CA ALA A 151 -20.65 2.05 -5.39
C ALA A 151 -19.83 2.77 -4.30
N ASP A 152 -20.02 2.48 -3.00
CA ASP A 152 -19.40 3.24 -1.90
C ASP A 152 -18.05 2.67 -1.43
N GLY A 153 -17.46 1.72 -2.18
CA GLY A 153 -16.16 1.12 -1.86
C GLY A 153 -16.11 0.45 -0.49
N ARG A 154 -17.27 0.11 0.09
CA ARG A 154 -17.40 -0.36 1.47
C ARG A 154 -17.64 -1.87 1.46
N TRP A 155 -16.67 -2.63 1.97
CA TRP A 155 -16.77 -4.07 2.12
C TRP A 155 -17.11 -4.41 3.57
N THR A 156 -18.00 -5.38 3.75
CA THR A 156 -18.29 -5.99 5.06
C THR A 156 -17.84 -7.43 5.01
N ILE A 157 -16.89 -7.77 5.88
CA ILE A 157 -16.33 -9.11 5.97
C ILE A 157 -16.77 -9.71 7.31
N GLY A 158 -17.42 -10.87 7.26
CA GLY A 158 -17.81 -11.61 8.44
C GLY A 158 -16.74 -12.60 8.88
N PHE A 159 -16.56 -12.78 10.17
CA PHE A 159 -15.65 -13.76 10.77
C PHE A 159 -16.43 -14.76 11.61
N SER A 160 -15.81 -15.90 11.92
CA SER A 160 -16.43 -16.94 12.75
C SER A 160 -16.69 -16.48 14.18
N ASN A 161 -15.83 -15.62 14.73
CA ASN A 161 -15.93 -15.06 16.06
C ASN A 161 -15.26 -13.67 16.14
N ALA A 162 -15.48 -12.97 17.26
CA ALA A 162 -14.95 -11.62 17.46
C ALA A 162 -13.42 -11.58 17.55
N GLU A 163 -12.80 -12.64 18.09
CA GLU A 163 -11.34 -12.74 18.19
C GLU A 163 -10.69 -12.81 16.79
N ALA A 164 -11.24 -13.59 15.87
CA ALA A 164 -10.79 -13.67 14.48
C ALA A 164 -10.99 -12.34 13.74
N CYS A 165 -12.10 -11.63 14.02
CA CYS A 165 -12.36 -10.30 13.48
C CYS A 165 -11.31 -9.28 13.96
N GLU A 166 -11.00 -9.29 15.26
CA GLU A 166 -9.99 -8.41 15.84
C GLU A 166 -8.58 -8.77 15.37
N ALA A 167 -8.25 -10.06 15.27
CA ALA A 167 -6.99 -10.52 14.69
C ALA A 167 -6.83 -10.00 13.26
N ALA A 168 -7.88 -10.08 12.42
CA ALA A 168 -7.85 -9.54 11.08
C ALA A 168 -7.63 -8.03 11.05
N ARG A 169 -8.32 -7.28 11.92
CA ARG A 169 -8.12 -5.84 12.08
C ARG A 169 -6.67 -5.51 12.45
N LEU A 170 -6.09 -6.21 13.41
CA LEU A 170 -4.72 -6.00 13.87
C LEU A 170 -3.69 -6.28 12.77
N VAL A 171 -3.83 -7.40 12.03
CA VAL A 171 -2.89 -7.72 10.94
C VAL A 171 -2.98 -6.68 9.81
N ILE A 172 -4.17 -6.22 9.44
CA ILE A 172 -4.32 -5.13 8.45
C ILE A 172 -3.62 -3.85 8.93
N LEU A 173 -3.80 -3.47 10.19
CA LEU A 173 -3.16 -2.29 10.77
C LEU A 173 -1.64 -2.43 10.82
N GLN A 174 -1.14 -3.62 11.16
CA GLN A 174 0.29 -3.94 11.19
C GLN A 174 0.90 -3.79 9.79
N GLU A 175 0.35 -4.45 8.78
CA GLU A 175 0.85 -4.38 7.40
C GLU A 175 0.73 -2.96 6.82
N THR A 176 -0.35 -2.23 7.14
CA THR A 176 -0.50 -0.82 6.76
C THR A 176 0.57 0.05 7.42
N THR A 177 0.92 -0.23 8.67
CA THR A 177 1.98 0.49 9.39
C THR A 177 3.34 0.19 8.79
N MET A 178 3.61 -1.08 8.44
CA MET A 178 4.84 -1.46 7.74
C MET A 178 4.98 -0.72 6.41
N GLN A 179 3.93 -0.73 5.56
CA GLN A 179 3.93 0.01 4.31
C GLN A 179 4.20 1.51 4.54
N ARG A 180 3.53 2.12 5.54
CA ARG A 180 3.72 3.55 5.85
C ARG A 180 5.14 3.85 6.31
N SER A 181 5.73 3.02 7.16
CA SER A 181 7.11 3.16 7.64
C SER A 181 8.11 3.04 6.50
N SER A 182 7.91 2.08 5.59
CA SER A 182 8.73 1.96 4.38
C SER A 182 8.59 3.19 3.49
N VAL A 183 7.37 3.66 3.20
CA VAL A 183 7.16 4.90 2.42
C VAL A 183 7.85 6.09 3.09
N ARG A 184 7.74 6.23 4.42
CA ARG A 184 8.42 7.29 5.16
C ARG A 184 9.93 7.19 5.05
N SER A 185 10.51 6.00 5.20
CA SER A 185 11.95 5.78 5.08
C SER A 185 12.46 6.13 3.68
N VAL A 186 11.71 5.75 2.64
CA VAL A 186 12.01 6.14 1.25
C VAL A 186 11.96 7.64 1.09
N LEU A 187 10.95 8.31 1.64
CA LEU A 187 10.79 9.76 1.45
C LEU A 187 11.66 10.60 2.40
N ALA A 188 12.23 10.02 3.47
CA ALA A 188 12.98 10.76 4.49
C ALA A 188 14.11 11.63 3.91
N PRO A 189 14.95 11.15 2.97
CA PRO A 189 15.99 11.98 2.37
C PRO A 189 15.44 13.22 1.66
N LEU A 190 14.23 13.16 1.08
CA LEU A 190 13.60 14.29 0.39
C LEU A 190 12.98 15.31 1.35
N LEU A 191 12.64 14.87 2.57
CA LEU A 191 12.01 15.68 3.61
C LEU A 191 13.05 16.31 4.54
N GLU A 192 14.19 15.66 4.70
CA GLU A 192 15.33 16.17 5.45
C GLU A 192 16.17 17.08 4.56
N ASN A 193 16.60 18.24 5.07
CA ASN A 193 17.36 19.24 4.31
C ASN A 193 18.73 18.76 3.77
N ASN A 194 19.10 17.50 4.02
CA ASN A 194 20.38 16.89 3.66
C ASN A 194 20.42 16.31 2.23
N PHE A 195 19.29 16.27 1.50
CA PHE A 195 19.26 15.70 0.15
C PHE A 195 20.31 16.31 -0.79
N LEU A 196 20.62 17.59 -0.60
CA LEU A 196 21.48 18.33 -1.49
C LEU A 196 22.97 18.20 -1.15
N GLY A 197 23.31 17.94 0.12
CA GLY A 197 24.71 17.72 0.55
C GLY A 197 25.27 16.37 0.08
N ASN A 198 24.42 15.35 -0.02
CA ASN A 198 24.84 14.03 -0.51
C ASN A 198 25.01 13.97 -2.04
N LEU A 199 24.48 14.96 -2.78
CA LEU A 199 24.67 15.08 -4.23
C LEU A 199 26.01 15.76 -4.58
N SER A 200 26.61 16.52 -3.66
CA SER A 200 27.91 17.18 -3.87
C SER A 200 29.12 16.30 -3.58
N ASP A 201 28.99 15.27 -2.74
CA ASP A 201 30.12 14.41 -2.33
C ASP A 201 30.47 13.30 -3.35
N GLY A 202 29.71 13.16 -4.44
CA GLY A 202 29.94 12.13 -5.47
C GLY A 202 30.96 12.48 -6.55
N GLN A 203 31.63 13.64 -6.48
CA GLN A 203 32.65 14.04 -7.44
C GLN A 203 33.92 14.52 -6.71
N ASN A 204 34.69 13.60 -6.14
CA ASN A 204 36.10 13.84 -5.81
C ASN A 204 36.84 12.49 -5.76
N GLU A 205 36.95 11.82 -6.90
CA GLU A 205 38.00 10.83 -7.11
C GLU A 205 38.48 10.93 -8.55
N GLY A 206 39.69 11.43 -8.74
CA GLY A 206 40.32 11.53 -10.05
C GLY A 206 41.26 12.71 -10.21
N ASP A 207 42.33 12.78 -9.41
CA ASP A 207 43.54 13.47 -9.85
C ASP A 207 44.73 12.51 -9.68
N ALA A 208 45.10 11.88 -10.80
CA ALA A 208 46.32 11.13 -10.95
C ALA A 208 47.45 12.10 -11.30
N PRO A 209 48.61 12.10 -10.61
CA PRO A 209 49.74 12.89 -11.07
C PRO A 209 50.48 12.11 -12.16
N THR A 210 50.44 12.63 -13.39
CA THR A 210 51.32 12.20 -14.47
C THR A 210 52.58 13.09 -14.48
N GLN A 211 53.71 12.45 -14.17
CA GLN A 211 55.12 12.69 -14.53
C GLN A 211 55.68 14.10 -14.83
N GLY A 212 56.91 14.34 -14.35
CA GLY A 212 57.82 15.36 -14.88
C GLY A 212 59.29 15.11 -14.53
N VAL A 213 60.03 14.63 -15.55
CA VAL A 213 61.48 14.70 -15.86
C VAL A 213 62.49 14.12 -14.85
#